data_AF-A0A2N1SJM4-F1
#
_entry.id   AF-A0A2N1SJM4-F1
#
_cell.length_a   1.000
_cell.length_b   1.000
_cell.length_c   1.000
_cell.angle_alpha   90.00
_cell.angle_beta   90.00
_cell.angle_gamma   90.00
#
_symmetry.space_group_name_H-M   'P 1'
#
loop_
_entity.id
_entity.type
_entity.pdbx_description
1 polymer ?
#
loop_
_entity_poly.entity_id
_entity_poly.type
_entity_poly.pdbx_seq_one_letter_code
_entity_poly.pdbx_strand_id
1 'polypeptide(L)'
;MKNYKNFIPLVGAKVDPVAYGVYPLSINTVDGGTVFMAEDAGETLIVAVGKDWDFNGVEFDVDGIECVAAPTTHANANVLRKLFPFTAPVRVLQKDRTVGVGDRLGIAAPGHIRVFQEYDAYPILAQQSIRELNLTQRTYEDVLDAATFAVYRDGYRKGFGADGDHLKKPEEVAMALKLGFTMITLDCSEHMHNEFESMSVAELDKRYVPNAELEKKYIGKTFDLGENVSVSFDEQSFKRMSMVYGEVLDFATSIYTTFFADGTYDADFEISIDETTTPTSPLEHFFVANELTARGVKFATIAPRFCGEFQKGVDYIGDIKQFEAELVDHAAISRHFGYKISLHSGSDKFMVFPIFGRLTRGRFHVKTAGTNWLEAMKVIAMVDPKFFREIHAFALSKFDEVTKYYHVSTDITRIPDLDTLSDKALLKLFEHNDARQLIHITYGPILSTKDEKGEYVYKDRLYRLWKLHEKHYSDLLFHHIGRHLEELYKHMRG
;
A
#
# COMPACT_ATOMS: atom_id res chain seq x y z
N MET A 1 17.28 -28.67 18.87
CA MET A 1 16.30 -28.00 17.98
C MET A 1 15.13 -27.58 18.85
N LYS A 2 14.57 -26.38 18.65
CA LYS A 2 13.38 -25.94 19.39
C LYS A 2 12.20 -26.85 19.03
N ASN A 3 11.29 -27.14 19.97
CA ASN A 3 10.15 -28.01 19.74
C ASN A 3 8.94 -27.49 20.54
N TYR A 4 7.94 -27.01 19.83
CA TYR A 4 6.73 -26.43 20.41
C TYR A 4 5.88 -27.47 21.16
N LYS A 5 6.01 -28.76 20.83
CA LYS A 5 5.26 -29.82 21.54
C LYS A 5 5.63 -29.89 23.02
N ASN A 6 6.87 -29.56 23.36
CA ASN A 6 7.34 -29.48 24.75
C ASN A 6 6.78 -28.26 25.50
N PHE A 7 6.22 -27.28 24.79
CA PHE A 7 5.56 -26.12 25.40
C PHE A 7 4.09 -26.39 25.74
N ILE A 8 3.44 -27.35 25.08
CA ILE A 8 2.00 -27.62 25.22
C ILE A 8 1.59 -27.91 26.68
N PRO A 9 2.27 -28.80 27.43
CA PRO A 9 1.97 -29.02 28.85
C PRO A 9 2.29 -27.82 29.76
N LEU A 10 3.04 -26.84 29.24
CA LEU A 10 3.50 -25.64 29.93
C LEU A 10 2.67 -24.40 29.56
N VAL A 11 1.60 -24.54 28.77
CA VAL A 11 0.69 -23.43 28.46
C VAL A 11 0.15 -22.84 29.78
N GLY A 12 0.34 -21.53 29.96
CA GLY A 12 -0.01 -20.81 31.19
C GLY A 12 1.03 -20.88 32.31
N ALA A 13 2.09 -21.68 32.18
CA ALA A 13 3.21 -21.70 33.12
C ALA A 13 4.15 -20.50 32.92
N LYS A 14 4.92 -20.15 33.95
CA LYS A 14 5.95 -19.10 33.90
C LYS A 14 7.24 -19.61 33.24
N VAL A 15 7.18 -19.90 31.95
CA VAL A 15 8.32 -20.29 31.11
C VAL A 15 8.42 -19.37 29.89
N ASP A 16 9.60 -19.26 29.29
CA ASP A 16 9.79 -18.49 28.06
C ASP A 16 9.38 -19.33 26.83
N PRO A 17 8.30 -18.98 26.11
CA PRO A 17 7.86 -19.73 24.93
C PRO A 17 8.89 -19.75 23.79
N VAL A 18 9.76 -18.73 23.72
CA VAL A 18 10.78 -18.61 22.65
C VAL A 18 11.80 -19.75 22.73
N ALA A 19 12.06 -20.29 23.93
CA ALA A 19 12.93 -21.45 24.13
C ALA A 19 12.40 -22.72 23.44
N TYR A 20 11.10 -22.76 23.17
CA TYR A 20 10.40 -23.88 22.54
C TYR A 20 10.04 -23.61 21.07
N GLY A 21 10.40 -22.44 20.54
CA GLY A 21 10.07 -22.05 19.17
C GLY A 21 8.68 -21.46 19.01
N VAL A 22 8.04 -21.08 20.12
CA VAL A 22 6.71 -20.46 20.11
C VAL A 22 6.84 -18.94 20.03
N TYR A 23 6.01 -18.30 19.21
CA TYR A 23 5.90 -16.84 19.16
C TYR A 23 5.08 -16.36 20.36
N PRO A 24 5.66 -15.68 21.35
CA PRO A 24 5.02 -15.44 22.65
C PRO A 24 3.76 -14.57 22.55
N LEU A 25 3.73 -13.61 21.62
CA LEU A 25 2.59 -12.70 21.44
C LEU A 25 1.41 -13.33 20.69
N SER A 26 1.61 -14.52 20.12
CA SER A 26 0.59 -15.27 19.39
C SER A 26 -0.26 -16.18 20.28
N ILE A 27 0.11 -16.33 21.55
CA ILE A 27 -0.59 -17.24 22.48
C ILE A 27 -1.93 -16.63 22.88
N ASN A 28 -3.01 -17.28 22.48
CA ASN A 28 -4.38 -16.86 22.74
C ASN A 28 -5.22 -18.01 23.27
N THR A 29 -5.96 -17.77 24.35
CA THR A 29 -6.95 -18.72 24.89
C THR A 29 -8.35 -18.30 24.47
N VAL A 30 -9.14 -19.23 23.92
CA VAL A 30 -10.52 -19.02 23.49
C VAL A 30 -11.32 -20.29 23.76
N ASP A 31 -12.53 -20.17 24.31
CA ASP A 31 -13.42 -21.30 24.62
C ASP A 31 -12.78 -22.50 25.34
N GLY A 32 -11.82 -22.25 26.25
CA GLY A 32 -11.15 -23.30 27.02
C GLY A 32 -9.99 -24.01 26.30
N GLY A 33 -9.70 -23.68 25.04
CA GLY A 33 -8.50 -24.13 24.33
C GLY A 33 -7.51 -22.99 24.09
N THR A 34 -6.32 -23.31 23.58
CA THR A 34 -5.28 -22.32 23.24
C THR A 34 -4.83 -22.46 21.80
N VAL A 35 -4.67 -21.34 21.09
CA VAL A 35 -4.08 -21.26 19.76
C VAL A 35 -2.82 -20.40 19.83
N PHE A 36 -1.73 -20.82 19.21
CA PHE A 36 -0.50 -20.04 19.08
C PHE A 36 0.20 -20.34 17.76
N MET A 37 1.19 -19.53 17.37
CA MET A 37 2.08 -19.83 16.26
C MET A 37 3.44 -20.30 16.78
N ALA A 38 4.07 -21.20 16.04
CA ALA A 38 5.40 -21.71 16.34
C ALA A 38 6.22 -21.93 15.08
N GLU A 39 7.54 -21.97 15.24
CA GLU A 39 8.49 -22.37 14.20
C GLU A 39 8.80 -23.87 14.34
N ASP A 40 8.70 -24.61 13.24
CA ASP A 40 9.03 -26.02 13.14
C ASP A 40 9.75 -26.32 11.82
N ALA A 41 10.92 -26.95 11.90
CA ALA A 41 11.77 -27.24 10.73
C ALA A 41 12.01 -26.04 9.79
N GLY A 42 12.00 -24.82 10.35
CA GLY A 42 12.14 -23.60 9.58
C GLY A 42 10.88 -23.17 8.85
N GLU A 43 9.69 -23.67 9.20
CA GLU A 43 8.38 -23.18 8.77
C GLU A 43 7.56 -22.65 9.94
N THR A 44 6.67 -21.70 9.68
CA THR A 44 5.75 -21.18 10.69
C THR A 44 4.43 -21.94 10.60
N LEU A 45 3.94 -22.43 11.74
CA LEU A 45 2.70 -23.19 11.88
C LEU A 45 1.78 -22.53 12.91
N ILE A 46 0.49 -22.82 12.81
CA ILE A 46 -0.52 -22.57 13.84
C ILE A 46 -0.67 -23.85 14.65
N VAL A 47 -0.71 -23.74 15.96
CA VAL A 47 -0.89 -24.84 16.90
C VAL A 47 -2.16 -24.57 17.70
N ALA A 48 -3.17 -25.40 17.49
CA ALA A 48 -4.40 -25.42 18.28
C ALA A 48 -4.31 -26.53 19.32
N VAL A 49 -4.69 -26.24 20.57
CA VAL A 49 -4.54 -27.13 21.73
C VAL A 49 -5.84 -27.20 22.51
N GLY A 50 -6.31 -28.42 22.75
CA GLY A 50 -7.42 -28.73 23.68
C GLY A 50 -8.82 -28.48 23.13
N LYS A 51 -8.95 -28.06 21.87
CA LYS A 51 -10.23 -27.90 21.17
C LYS A 51 -10.01 -27.92 19.66
N ASP A 52 -11.01 -28.43 18.94
CA ASP A 52 -11.07 -28.37 17.48
C ASP A 52 -11.81 -27.10 17.00
N TRP A 53 -11.19 -26.39 16.06
CA TRP A 53 -11.72 -25.18 15.41
C TRP A 53 -11.64 -25.28 13.88
N ASP A 54 -11.63 -26.50 13.34
CA ASP A 54 -11.58 -26.78 11.90
C ASP A 54 -10.28 -26.28 11.23
N PHE A 55 -9.17 -26.22 11.97
CA PHE A 55 -7.87 -25.97 11.37
C PHE A 55 -7.45 -27.18 10.52
N ASN A 56 -7.18 -26.95 9.24
CA ASN A 56 -6.66 -27.99 8.36
C ASN A 56 -5.18 -28.21 8.66
N GLY A 57 -4.82 -29.32 9.30
CA GLY A 57 -3.47 -29.61 9.74
C GLY A 57 -3.23 -31.06 10.13
N VAL A 58 -2.08 -31.31 10.75
CA VAL A 58 -1.72 -32.62 11.31
C VAL A 58 -2.23 -32.68 12.74
N GLU A 59 -3.15 -33.59 13.01
CA GLU A 59 -3.60 -33.92 14.37
C GLU A 59 -2.52 -34.69 15.13
N PHE A 60 -2.39 -34.39 16.42
CA PHE A 60 -1.49 -35.10 17.33
C PHE A 60 -1.96 -34.96 18.79
N ASP A 61 -1.40 -35.78 19.67
CA ASP A 61 -1.67 -35.76 21.11
C ASP A 61 -0.40 -35.40 21.89
N VAL A 62 -0.56 -34.63 22.96
CA VAL A 62 0.47 -34.43 23.99
C VAL A 62 -0.15 -34.62 25.37
N ASP A 63 0.25 -35.67 26.07
CA ASP A 63 -0.21 -36.02 27.42
C ASP A 63 -1.75 -36.12 27.54
N GLY A 64 -2.43 -36.64 26.50
CA GLY A 64 -3.89 -36.75 26.44
C GLY A 64 -4.62 -35.47 26.02
N ILE A 65 -3.89 -34.45 25.56
CA ILE A 65 -4.43 -33.21 25.02
C ILE A 65 -4.39 -33.26 23.49
N GLU A 66 -5.57 -33.27 22.87
CA GLU A 66 -5.74 -33.20 21.43
C GLU A 66 -5.24 -31.86 20.87
N CYS A 67 -4.42 -31.94 19.83
CA CYS A 67 -3.78 -30.79 19.20
C CYS A 67 -3.82 -30.88 17.68
N VAL A 68 -3.77 -29.73 17.01
CA VAL A 68 -3.61 -29.62 15.55
C VAL A 68 -2.44 -28.70 15.23
N ALA A 69 -1.53 -29.17 14.38
CA ALA A 69 -0.46 -28.38 13.79
C ALA A 69 -0.83 -28.05 12.33
N ALA A 70 -1.22 -26.80 12.09
CA ALA A 70 -1.78 -26.35 10.83
C ALA A 70 -0.84 -25.40 10.07
N PRO A 71 -0.61 -25.60 8.76
CA PRO A 71 0.17 -24.67 7.95
C PRO A 71 -0.53 -23.32 7.75
N THR A 72 0.24 -22.29 7.40
CA THR A 72 -0.27 -20.94 7.08
C THR A 72 -0.92 -20.89 5.69
N THR A 73 -2.09 -21.52 5.54
CA THR A 73 -2.88 -21.55 4.30
C THR A 73 -4.07 -20.60 4.36
N HIS A 74 -4.65 -20.23 3.22
CA HIS A 74 -5.84 -19.38 3.16
C HIS A 74 -7.02 -19.91 3.99
N ALA A 75 -7.26 -21.23 3.95
CA ALA A 75 -8.30 -21.85 4.76
C ALA A 75 -8.07 -21.62 6.27
N ASN A 76 -6.84 -21.78 6.74
CA ASN A 76 -6.48 -21.55 8.14
C ASN A 76 -6.44 -20.05 8.51
N ALA A 77 -6.14 -19.17 7.56
CA ALA A 77 -6.28 -17.72 7.75
C ALA A 77 -7.76 -17.33 7.97
N ASN A 78 -8.69 -17.91 7.22
CA ASN A 78 -10.13 -17.71 7.42
C ASN A 78 -10.60 -18.18 8.79
N VAL A 79 -10.10 -19.34 9.27
CA VAL A 79 -10.35 -19.81 10.64
C VAL A 79 -9.83 -18.80 11.67
N LEU A 80 -8.59 -18.30 11.52
CA LEU A 80 -8.05 -17.27 12.41
C LEU A 80 -8.89 -15.99 12.41
N ARG A 81 -9.28 -15.47 11.24
CA ARG A 81 -10.11 -14.25 11.11
C ARG A 81 -11.45 -14.39 11.83
N LYS A 82 -12.06 -15.58 11.74
CA LYS A 82 -13.32 -15.90 12.42
C LYS A 82 -13.15 -16.02 13.94
N LEU A 83 -12.09 -16.70 14.38
CA LEU A 83 -11.88 -17.01 15.80
C LEU A 83 -11.30 -15.82 16.58
N PHE A 84 -10.49 -15.01 15.90
CA PHE A 84 -9.77 -13.87 16.45
C PHE A 84 -10.01 -12.64 15.56
N PRO A 85 -11.09 -11.87 15.80
CA PRO A 85 -11.48 -10.75 14.93
C PRO A 85 -10.41 -9.67 14.71
N PHE A 86 -9.42 -9.54 15.61
CA PHE A 86 -8.29 -8.62 15.42
C PHE A 86 -7.35 -9.01 14.27
N THR A 87 -7.49 -10.23 13.74
CA THR A 87 -6.75 -10.73 12.58
C THR A 87 -7.49 -10.49 11.26
N ALA A 88 -8.77 -10.10 11.31
CA ALA A 88 -9.51 -9.64 10.14
C ALA A 88 -9.20 -8.16 9.86
N PRO A 89 -9.14 -7.73 8.59
CA PRO A 89 -8.97 -6.33 8.27
C PRO A 89 -10.22 -5.54 8.71
N VAL A 90 -10.02 -4.28 9.04
CA VAL A 90 -11.08 -3.33 9.39
C VAL A 90 -10.95 -2.08 8.53
N ARG A 91 -12.04 -1.32 8.40
CA ARG A 91 -11.98 0.02 7.83
C ARG A 91 -11.13 0.91 8.73
N VAL A 92 -10.13 1.57 8.16
CA VAL A 92 -9.20 2.43 8.92
C VAL A 92 -9.17 3.86 8.41
N LEU A 93 -9.74 4.17 7.23
CA LEU A 93 -9.69 5.53 6.69
C LEU A 93 -10.49 6.54 7.51
N GLN A 94 -11.38 6.11 8.43
CA GLN A 94 -11.97 7.02 9.42
C GLN A 94 -10.98 7.55 10.47
N LYS A 95 -9.77 6.97 10.57
CA LYS A 95 -8.70 7.47 11.44
C LYS A 95 -7.99 8.63 10.75
N ASP A 96 -7.50 9.58 11.54
CA ASP A 96 -6.86 10.78 11.00
C ASP A 96 -5.61 10.44 10.17
N ARG A 97 -4.78 9.52 10.66
CA ARG A 97 -3.50 9.15 10.03
C ARG A 97 -3.52 7.70 9.61
N THR A 98 -3.50 7.47 8.31
CA THR A 98 -3.45 6.11 7.74
C THR A 98 -2.33 5.98 6.74
N VAL A 99 -1.57 4.90 6.82
CA VAL A 99 -0.47 4.65 5.88
C VAL A 99 -0.61 3.28 5.25
N GLY A 100 -0.66 3.30 3.93
CA GLY A 100 -0.50 2.13 3.09
C GLY A 100 0.94 1.63 3.13
N VAL A 101 1.15 0.40 3.57
CA VAL A 101 2.49 -0.20 3.68
C VAL A 101 2.58 -1.46 2.83
N GLY A 102 2.32 -1.32 1.55
CA GLY A 102 2.23 -2.41 0.58
C GLY A 102 3.47 -3.30 0.61
N ASP A 103 3.22 -4.60 0.65
CA ASP A 103 4.25 -5.62 0.78
C ASP A 103 4.20 -6.56 -0.41
N ARG A 104 5.18 -6.44 -1.29
CA ARG A 104 5.33 -7.29 -2.48
C ARG A 104 5.79 -8.71 -2.16
N LEU A 105 6.27 -8.94 -0.95
CA LEU A 105 6.94 -10.18 -0.54
C LEU A 105 6.12 -11.01 0.47
N GLY A 106 5.20 -10.38 1.20
CA GLY A 106 4.43 -11.03 2.27
C GLY A 106 5.23 -11.31 3.55
N ILE A 107 6.35 -10.61 3.76
CA ILE A 107 7.27 -10.78 4.90
C ILE A 107 7.67 -9.46 5.58
N ALA A 108 7.09 -8.33 5.18
CA ALA A 108 7.43 -7.00 5.71
C ALA A 108 6.66 -6.63 6.99
N ALA A 109 5.48 -7.23 7.18
CA ALA A 109 4.56 -6.93 8.28
C ALA A 109 5.21 -6.89 9.67
N PRO A 110 6.14 -7.79 10.08
CA PRO A 110 6.89 -7.65 11.34
C PRO A 110 7.51 -6.27 11.58
N GLY A 111 8.15 -5.70 10.54
CA GLY A 111 8.76 -4.37 10.61
C GLY A 111 7.70 -3.29 10.67
N HIS A 112 6.65 -3.40 9.86
CA HIS A 112 5.54 -2.45 9.84
C HIS A 112 4.80 -2.40 11.18
N ILE A 113 4.45 -3.55 11.76
CA ILE A 113 3.76 -3.65 13.05
C ILE A 113 4.50 -2.89 14.15
N ARG A 114 5.83 -3.01 14.21
CA ARG A 114 6.65 -2.27 15.17
C ARG A 114 6.49 -0.76 15.03
N VAL A 115 6.48 -0.25 13.79
CA VAL A 115 6.23 1.17 13.53
C VAL A 115 4.85 1.58 14.04
N PHE A 116 3.80 0.88 13.65
CA PHE A 116 2.43 1.27 14.03
C PHE A 116 2.07 0.91 15.49
N GLN A 117 2.96 0.24 16.22
CA GLN A 117 2.91 0.16 17.67
C GLN A 117 3.39 1.47 18.31
N GLU A 118 4.44 2.08 17.77
CA GLU A 118 5.10 3.28 18.31
C GLU A 118 4.43 4.60 17.89
N TYR A 119 3.97 4.69 16.64
CA TYR A 119 3.43 5.93 16.09
C TYR A 119 1.89 5.95 16.10
N ASP A 120 1.31 7.15 16.24
CA ASP A 120 -0.15 7.38 16.18
C ASP A 120 -0.67 7.44 14.74
N ALA A 121 -0.55 6.31 14.04
CA ALA A 121 -1.09 6.05 12.72
C ALA A 121 -1.61 4.62 12.62
N TYR A 122 -2.51 4.39 11.66
CA TYR A 122 -3.09 3.07 11.38
C TYR A 122 -2.55 2.51 10.06
N PRO A 123 -2.09 1.25 10.04
CA PRO A 123 -1.59 0.65 8.83
C PRO A 123 -2.70 0.08 7.98
N ILE A 124 -2.49 0.14 6.67
CA ILE A 124 -3.07 -0.81 5.72
C ILE A 124 -1.96 -1.81 5.41
N LEU A 125 -1.96 -2.92 6.14
CA LEU A 125 -0.91 -3.95 6.05
C LEU A 125 -1.06 -4.81 4.79
N ALA A 126 -2.29 -4.97 4.30
CA ALA A 126 -2.58 -5.72 3.08
C ALA A 126 -2.89 -4.74 1.95
N GLN A 127 -1.87 -4.38 1.16
CA GLN A 127 -2.05 -3.48 0.01
C GLN A 127 -1.17 -3.95 -1.15
N GLN A 128 -1.78 -4.22 -2.30
CA GLN A 128 -1.09 -4.40 -3.58
C GLN A 128 -2.01 -4.02 -4.74
N SER A 129 -1.39 -3.52 -5.81
CA SER A 129 -2.08 -3.35 -7.10
C SER A 129 -2.16 -4.64 -7.91
N ILE A 130 -3.13 -4.74 -8.83
CA ILE A 130 -3.22 -5.85 -9.79
C ILE A 130 -1.91 -6.04 -10.58
N ARG A 131 -1.27 -4.93 -10.97
CA ARG A 131 0.07 -4.95 -11.62
C ARG A 131 1.11 -5.65 -10.74
N GLU A 132 1.15 -5.35 -9.45
CA GLU A 132 2.09 -5.97 -8.52
C GLU A 132 1.79 -7.45 -8.28
N LEU A 133 0.52 -7.83 -8.16
CA LEU A 133 0.11 -9.24 -8.05
C LEU A 133 0.61 -10.04 -9.26
N ASN A 134 0.36 -9.55 -10.47
CA ASN A 134 0.79 -10.19 -11.71
C ASN A 134 2.33 -10.31 -11.79
N LEU A 135 3.06 -9.23 -11.48
CA LEU A 135 4.52 -9.22 -11.54
C LEU A 135 5.20 -10.07 -10.45
N THR A 136 4.55 -10.25 -9.31
CA THR A 136 5.08 -11.08 -8.19
C THR A 136 4.57 -12.52 -8.21
N GLN A 137 3.62 -12.83 -9.10
CA GLN A 137 2.90 -14.11 -9.16
C GLN A 137 2.24 -14.44 -7.81
N ARG A 138 1.55 -13.43 -7.25
CA ARG A 138 0.78 -13.52 -6.00
C ARG A 138 -0.68 -13.22 -6.27
N THR A 139 -1.52 -13.56 -5.29
CA THR A 139 -2.96 -13.31 -5.28
C THR A 139 -3.33 -12.37 -4.13
N TYR A 140 -4.54 -11.81 -4.17
CA TYR A 140 -5.05 -11.03 -3.03
C TYR A 140 -5.21 -11.85 -1.75
N GLU A 141 -5.44 -13.18 -1.86
CA GLU A 141 -5.42 -14.09 -0.72
C GLU A 141 -4.04 -14.06 -0.05
N ASP A 142 -2.96 -14.21 -0.82
CA ASP A 142 -1.58 -14.15 -0.29
C ASP A 142 -1.27 -12.82 0.43
N VAL A 143 -1.87 -11.72 -0.03
CA VAL A 143 -1.67 -10.38 0.58
C VAL A 143 -2.39 -10.28 1.90
N LEU A 144 -3.66 -10.66 1.92
CA LEU A 144 -4.49 -10.57 3.12
C LEU A 144 -4.04 -11.57 4.19
N ASP A 145 -3.65 -12.77 3.78
CA ASP A 145 -3.24 -13.83 4.69
C ASP A 145 -1.88 -13.53 5.33
N ALA A 146 -0.93 -12.95 4.57
CA ALA A 146 0.34 -12.49 5.13
C ALA A 146 0.15 -11.48 6.27
N ALA A 147 -0.76 -10.49 6.08
CA ALA A 147 -1.11 -9.55 7.14
C ALA A 147 -1.81 -10.24 8.32
N THR A 148 -2.77 -11.13 8.05
CA THR A 148 -3.52 -11.90 9.05
C THR A 148 -2.59 -12.70 9.97
N PHE A 149 -1.67 -13.47 9.39
CA PHE A 149 -0.71 -14.26 10.16
C PHE A 149 0.27 -13.38 10.92
N ALA A 150 0.78 -12.30 10.32
CA ALA A 150 1.71 -11.41 11.01
C ALA A 150 1.09 -10.73 12.23
N VAL A 151 -0.14 -10.21 12.12
CA VAL A 151 -0.80 -9.57 13.28
C VAL A 151 -1.15 -10.58 14.38
N TYR A 152 -1.48 -11.82 14.01
CA TYR A 152 -1.68 -12.89 14.99
C TYR A 152 -0.36 -13.24 15.68
N ARG A 153 0.70 -13.49 14.91
CA ARG A 153 2.04 -13.86 15.38
C ARG A 153 2.61 -12.83 16.35
N ASP A 154 2.51 -11.55 15.99
CA ASP A 154 3.12 -10.43 16.71
C ASP A 154 2.14 -9.73 17.66
N GLY A 155 0.94 -10.29 17.84
CA GLY A 155 -0.07 -9.81 18.79
C GLY A 155 -0.56 -8.38 18.52
N TYR A 156 -0.58 -7.95 17.26
CA TYR A 156 -1.03 -6.61 16.89
C TYR A 156 -2.56 -6.52 16.88
N ARG A 157 -3.13 -5.72 17.79
CA ARG A 157 -4.59 -5.65 18.01
C ARG A 157 -5.22 -4.28 17.73
N LYS A 158 -4.45 -3.28 17.30
CA LYS A 158 -5.00 -1.93 17.02
C LYS A 158 -5.96 -1.93 15.81
N GLY A 159 -5.92 -2.97 14.97
CA GLY A 159 -6.64 -3.08 13.72
C GLY A 159 -5.80 -2.61 12.53
N PHE A 160 -5.98 -3.25 11.37
CA PHE A 160 -5.28 -2.92 10.13
C PHE A 160 -6.27 -2.91 8.96
N GLY A 161 -5.97 -2.14 7.90
CA GLY A 161 -6.74 -2.13 6.66
C GLY A 161 -6.23 -3.13 5.62
N ALA A 162 -7.11 -3.47 4.68
CA ALA A 162 -6.77 -4.18 3.45
C ALA A 162 -7.28 -3.40 2.23
N ASP A 163 -6.37 -2.94 1.37
CA ASP A 163 -6.63 -2.11 0.19
C ASP A 163 -6.42 -2.87 -1.13
N GLY A 164 -7.49 -2.99 -1.90
CA GLY A 164 -7.43 -3.35 -3.31
C GLY A 164 -6.97 -2.13 -4.10
N ASP A 165 -5.66 -2.04 -4.31
CA ASP A 165 -5.02 -0.84 -4.85
C ASP A 165 -5.13 -0.78 -6.38
N HIS A 166 -5.32 0.43 -6.95
CA HIS A 166 -5.43 0.67 -8.39
C HIS A 166 -6.34 -0.31 -9.17
N LEU A 167 -7.55 -0.56 -8.67
CA LEU A 167 -8.54 -1.37 -9.39
C LEU A 167 -9.19 -0.53 -10.49
N LYS A 168 -9.38 -1.12 -11.67
CA LYS A 168 -9.88 -0.42 -12.87
C LYS A 168 -11.18 -1.00 -13.40
N LYS A 169 -11.57 -2.20 -12.94
CA LYS A 169 -12.74 -2.90 -13.47
C LYS A 169 -13.70 -3.36 -12.38
N PRO A 170 -15.02 -3.40 -12.65
CA PRO A 170 -16.01 -3.91 -11.68
C PRO A 170 -15.71 -5.32 -11.17
N GLU A 171 -15.17 -6.21 -12.01
CA GLU A 171 -14.79 -7.57 -11.61
C GLU A 171 -13.61 -7.61 -10.63
N GLU A 172 -12.67 -6.68 -10.75
CA GLU A 172 -11.54 -6.54 -9.83
C GLU A 172 -12.03 -6.03 -8.46
N VAL A 173 -12.92 -5.03 -8.47
CA VAL A 173 -13.59 -4.52 -7.26
C VAL A 173 -14.38 -5.64 -6.56
N ALA A 174 -15.18 -6.39 -7.33
CA ALA A 174 -15.95 -7.51 -6.80
C ALA A 174 -15.04 -8.60 -6.21
N MET A 175 -13.88 -8.87 -6.82
CA MET A 175 -12.90 -9.84 -6.32
C MET A 175 -12.36 -9.41 -4.95
N ALA A 176 -11.86 -8.18 -4.82
CA ALA A 176 -11.31 -7.67 -3.57
C ALA A 176 -12.37 -7.63 -2.45
N LEU A 177 -13.57 -7.13 -2.75
CA LEU A 177 -14.66 -7.05 -1.78
C LEU A 177 -15.13 -8.43 -1.28
N LYS A 178 -15.23 -9.42 -2.16
CA LYS A 178 -15.59 -10.81 -1.78
C LYS A 178 -14.54 -11.46 -0.87
N LEU A 179 -13.27 -11.08 -1.00
CA LEU A 179 -12.19 -11.56 -0.14
C LEU A 179 -12.15 -10.85 1.23
N GLY A 180 -12.96 -9.80 1.43
CA GLY A 180 -13.02 -9.05 2.67
C GLY A 180 -12.04 -7.88 2.74
N PHE A 181 -11.59 -7.35 1.60
CA PHE A 181 -10.84 -6.09 1.57
C PHE A 181 -11.72 -4.95 2.10
N THR A 182 -11.14 -4.12 2.97
CA THR A 182 -11.84 -3.05 3.70
C THR A 182 -11.56 -1.67 3.12
N MET A 183 -10.79 -1.59 2.04
CA MET A 183 -10.56 -0.41 1.24
C MET A 183 -10.48 -0.80 -0.23
N ILE A 184 -11.09 0.02 -1.10
CA ILE A 184 -11.02 -0.10 -2.55
C ILE A 184 -10.51 1.21 -3.12
N THR A 185 -9.42 1.13 -3.87
CA THR A 185 -8.86 2.25 -4.61
C THR A 185 -9.26 2.12 -6.07
N LEU A 186 -10.20 2.95 -6.50
CA LEU A 186 -10.66 2.96 -7.88
C LEU A 186 -9.79 3.91 -8.71
N ASP A 187 -8.98 3.33 -9.57
CA ASP A 187 -8.19 4.06 -10.54
C ASP A 187 -9.05 4.44 -11.75
N CYS A 188 -9.30 5.74 -11.89
CA CYS A 188 -10.14 6.30 -12.94
C CYS A 188 -9.32 6.89 -14.10
N SER A 189 -7.99 6.71 -14.12
CA SER A 189 -7.10 7.33 -15.12
C SER A 189 -7.45 6.95 -16.57
N GLU A 190 -7.96 5.74 -16.81
CA GLU A 190 -8.37 5.28 -18.15
C GLU A 190 -9.67 5.95 -18.65
N HIS A 191 -10.44 6.56 -17.75
CA HIS A 191 -11.65 7.33 -18.06
C HIS A 191 -11.38 8.84 -18.09
N MET A 192 -10.12 9.26 -17.96
CA MET A 192 -9.72 10.66 -18.10
C MET A 192 -9.35 10.98 -19.54
N HIS A 193 -10.10 11.90 -20.14
CA HIS A 193 -9.84 12.37 -21.50
C HIS A 193 -8.78 13.49 -21.53
N ASN A 194 -7.53 13.12 -21.25
CA ASN A 194 -6.38 14.04 -21.19
C ASN A 194 -6.16 14.81 -22.51
N GLU A 195 -6.64 14.30 -23.64
CA GLU A 195 -6.61 15.00 -24.92
C GLU A 195 -7.36 16.34 -24.89
N PHE A 196 -8.34 16.50 -23.99
CA PHE A 196 -9.06 17.76 -23.85
C PHE A 196 -8.31 18.78 -23.01
N GLU A 197 -7.26 18.43 -22.26
CA GLU A 197 -6.56 19.38 -21.40
C GLU A 197 -5.67 20.35 -22.19
N SER A 198 -5.03 19.85 -23.24
CA SER A 198 -4.16 20.64 -24.12
C SER A 198 -4.86 21.16 -25.38
N MET A 199 -6.14 20.81 -25.58
CA MET A 199 -6.93 21.20 -26.75
C MET A 199 -7.11 22.72 -26.84
N SER A 200 -7.05 23.27 -28.05
CA SER A 200 -7.29 24.68 -28.28
C SER A 200 -8.74 25.07 -27.96
N VAL A 201 -8.98 26.31 -27.52
CA VAL A 201 -10.34 26.79 -27.16
C VAL A 201 -11.32 26.62 -28.32
N ALA A 202 -10.90 26.95 -29.55
CA ALA A 202 -11.75 26.85 -30.72
C ALA A 202 -12.14 25.40 -31.09
N GLU A 203 -11.30 24.42 -30.77
CA GLU A 203 -11.62 23.00 -30.95
C GLU A 203 -12.45 22.46 -29.80
N LEU A 204 -12.16 22.89 -28.57
CA LEU A 204 -12.93 22.57 -27.38
C LEU A 204 -14.39 23.00 -27.57
N ASP A 205 -14.63 24.25 -27.99
CA ASP A 205 -15.98 24.77 -28.24
C ASP A 205 -16.75 23.99 -29.32
N LYS A 206 -16.04 23.42 -30.32
CA LYS A 206 -16.67 22.61 -31.37
C LYS A 206 -17.07 21.22 -30.88
N ARG A 207 -16.32 20.66 -29.93
CA ARG A 207 -16.56 19.30 -29.40
C ARG A 207 -17.39 19.29 -28.13
N TYR A 208 -17.45 20.41 -27.42
CA TYR A 208 -18.20 20.56 -26.19
C TYR A 208 -19.68 20.29 -26.40
N VAL A 209 -20.24 19.47 -25.52
CA VAL A 209 -21.67 19.15 -25.51
C VAL A 209 -22.29 19.89 -24.32
N PRO A 210 -23.17 20.89 -24.56
CA PRO A 210 -23.77 21.68 -23.50
C PRO A 210 -24.56 20.86 -22.49
N ASN A 211 -24.39 21.18 -21.20
CA ASN A 211 -25.20 20.66 -20.11
C ASN A 211 -25.73 21.84 -19.28
N ALA A 212 -26.95 22.28 -19.58
CA ALA A 212 -27.53 23.49 -19.00
C ALA A 212 -27.57 23.50 -17.46
N GLU A 213 -27.78 22.34 -16.84
CA GLU A 213 -27.81 22.22 -15.38
C GLU A 213 -26.42 22.41 -14.77
N LEU A 214 -25.39 21.75 -15.34
CA LEU A 214 -24.01 21.93 -14.88
C LEU A 214 -23.48 23.34 -15.20
N GLU A 215 -23.78 23.87 -16.39
CA GLU A 215 -23.41 25.24 -16.77
C GLU A 215 -23.97 26.26 -15.77
N LYS A 216 -25.25 26.14 -15.42
CA LYS A 216 -25.89 27.00 -14.41
C LYS A 216 -25.28 26.85 -13.01
N LYS A 217 -24.83 25.63 -12.68
CA LYS A 217 -24.21 25.31 -11.39
C LYS A 217 -22.81 25.91 -11.26
N TYR A 218 -22.03 25.97 -12.34
CA TYR A 218 -20.61 26.33 -12.27
C TYR A 218 -20.25 27.65 -12.97
N ILE A 219 -20.70 27.91 -14.19
CA ILE A 219 -20.19 29.05 -14.99
C ILE A 219 -20.49 30.38 -14.30
N GLY A 220 -19.44 31.18 -14.10
CA GLY A 220 -19.49 32.47 -13.42
C GLY A 220 -19.77 32.37 -11.92
N LYS A 221 -19.68 31.18 -11.32
CA LYS A 221 -19.84 30.96 -9.88
C LYS A 221 -18.48 30.93 -9.20
N THR A 222 -18.50 31.40 -7.96
CA THR A 222 -17.40 31.29 -7.01
C THR A 222 -17.90 30.52 -5.80
N PHE A 223 -17.13 29.51 -5.38
CA PHE A 223 -17.40 28.71 -4.20
C PHE A 223 -16.38 29.06 -3.12
N ASP A 224 -16.86 29.55 -1.98
CA ASP A 224 -16.06 29.80 -0.79
C ASP A 224 -15.88 28.50 -0.01
N LEU A 225 -14.63 28.08 0.17
CA LEU A 225 -14.27 26.84 0.87
C LEU A 225 -13.90 27.10 2.33
N GLY A 226 -13.94 28.37 2.77
CA GLY A 226 -13.36 28.82 4.02
C GLY A 226 -11.84 28.92 3.94
N GLU A 227 -11.22 29.28 5.07
CA GLU A 227 -9.75 29.36 5.18
C GLU A 227 -9.05 30.32 4.18
N ASN A 228 -9.80 31.30 3.68
CA ASN A 228 -9.40 32.21 2.59
C ASN A 228 -9.14 31.51 1.25
N VAL A 229 -9.72 30.33 1.04
CA VAL A 229 -9.67 29.61 -0.23
C VAL A 229 -11.02 29.69 -0.92
N SER A 230 -11.01 30.06 -2.20
CA SER A 230 -12.20 30.06 -3.04
C SER A 230 -11.84 29.60 -4.45
N VAL A 231 -12.74 28.88 -5.10
CA VAL A 231 -12.59 28.45 -6.50
C VAL A 231 -13.63 29.15 -7.37
N SER A 232 -13.18 29.67 -8.52
CA SER A 232 -14.05 30.38 -9.47
C SER A 232 -14.00 29.72 -10.83
N PHE A 233 -15.18 29.56 -11.44
CA PHE A 233 -15.34 28.84 -12.69
C PHE A 233 -15.66 29.81 -13.83
N ASP A 234 -14.71 30.01 -14.73
CA ASP A 234 -15.00 30.57 -16.04
C ASP A 234 -15.55 29.50 -17.01
N GLU A 235 -16.12 29.95 -18.12
CA GLU A 235 -16.74 29.07 -19.13
C GLU A 235 -15.73 28.10 -19.75
N GLN A 236 -14.51 28.55 -20.08
CA GLN A 236 -13.52 27.71 -20.77
C GLN A 236 -12.97 26.63 -19.84
N SER A 237 -12.62 27.01 -18.61
CA SER A 237 -12.16 26.06 -17.59
C SER A 237 -13.25 25.03 -17.32
N PHE A 238 -14.51 25.44 -17.14
CA PHE A 238 -15.62 24.53 -16.92
C PHE A 238 -15.81 23.54 -18.09
N LYS A 239 -15.87 24.02 -19.33
CA LYS A 239 -16.01 23.14 -20.52
C LYS A 239 -14.91 22.09 -20.54
N ARG A 240 -13.66 22.51 -20.34
CA ARG A 240 -12.50 21.61 -20.33
C ARG A 240 -12.65 20.53 -19.26
N MET A 241 -12.88 20.91 -18.01
CA MET A 241 -13.04 19.96 -16.90
C MET A 241 -14.20 19.00 -17.12
N SER A 242 -15.34 19.50 -17.60
CA SER A 242 -16.52 18.65 -17.86
C SER A 242 -16.23 17.56 -18.90
N MET A 243 -15.40 17.86 -19.90
CA MET A 243 -15.02 16.90 -20.93
C MET A 243 -13.91 15.95 -20.47
N VAL A 244 -12.97 16.42 -19.65
CA VAL A 244 -11.88 15.57 -19.10
C VAL A 244 -12.42 14.56 -18.11
N TYR A 245 -13.29 15.00 -17.19
CA TYR A 245 -13.71 14.22 -16.02
C TYR A 245 -15.13 13.63 -16.12
N GLY A 246 -15.89 13.90 -17.19
CA GLY A 246 -17.25 13.40 -17.34
C GLY A 246 -17.36 11.89 -17.16
N GLU A 247 -16.52 11.13 -17.88
CA GLU A 247 -16.50 9.67 -17.81
C GLU A 247 -15.95 9.15 -16.47
N VAL A 248 -14.95 9.82 -15.87
CA VAL A 248 -14.49 9.53 -14.49
C VAL A 248 -15.64 9.55 -13.50
N LEU A 249 -16.46 10.61 -13.55
CA LEU A 249 -17.58 10.78 -12.64
C LEU A 249 -18.64 9.70 -12.84
N ASP A 250 -18.93 9.34 -14.09
CA ASP A 250 -19.90 8.29 -14.42
C ASP A 250 -19.40 6.92 -13.94
N PHE A 251 -18.14 6.61 -14.21
CA PHE A 251 -17.52 5.35 -13.79
C PHE A 251 -17.49 5.20 -12.27
N ALA A 252 -16.95 6.18 -11.54
CA ALA A 252 -16.91 6.15 -10.08
C ALA A 252 -18.31 6.04 -9.45
N THR A 253 -19.30 6.74 -10.01
CA THR A 253 -20.70 6.65 -9.56
C THR A 253 -21.27 5.26 -9.81
N SER A 254 -20.96 4.65 -10.96
CA SER A 254 -21.43 3.30 -11.29
C SER A 254 -20.88 2.23 -10.34
N ILE A 255 -19.59 2.32 -10.00
CA ILE A 255 -18.93 1.41 -9.04
C ILE A 255 -19.54 1.59 -7.65
N TYR A 256 -19.67 2.83 -7.19
CA TYR A 256 -20.28 3.12 -5.89
C TYR A 256 -21.71 2.58 -5.81
N THR A 257 -22.53 2.84 -6.83
CA THR A 257 -23.92 2.38 -6.90
C THR A 257 -24.01 0.85 -6.89
N THR A 258 -23.12 0.18 -7.61
CA THR A 258 -23.14 -1.27 -7.76
C THR A 258 -22.72 -2.01 -6.50
N PHE A 259 -21.75 -1.49 -5.75
CA PHE A 259 -21.12 -2.24 -4.65
C PHE A 259 -21.35 -1.65 -3.26
N PHE A 260 -21.61 -0.35 -3.13
CA PHE A 260 -21.60 0.32 -1.83
C PHE A 260 -22.94 0.95 -1.45
N ALA A 261 -23.76 1.37 -2.43
CA ALA A 261 -24.94 2.18 -2.17
C ALA A 261 -26.03 1.47 -1.34
N ASP A 262 -26.18 0.15 -1.48
CA ASP A 262 -27.15 -0.65 -0.74
C ASP A 262 -26.62 -1.19 0.60
N GLY A 263 -25.35 -0.94 0.91
CA GLY A 263 -24.68 -1.44 2.12
C GLY A 263 -24.27 -2.92 2.05
N THR A 264 -24.29 -3.55 0.87
CA THR A 264 -23.81 -4.94 0.67
C THR A 264 -22.36 -5.09 1.12
N TYR A 265 -21.50 -4.14 0.75
CA TYR A 265 -20.11 -4.12 1.18
C TYR A 265 -19.82 -2.90 2.04
N ASP A 266 -19.15 -3.13 3.18
CA ASP A 266 -18.70 -2.11 4.11
C ASP A 266 -17.19 -1.93 4.01
N ALA A 267 -16.76 -1.12 3.05
CA ALA A 267 -15.35 -0.80 2.79
C ALA A 267 -15.17 0.70 2.54
N ASP A 268 -13.98 1.21 2.82
CA ASP A 268 -13.59 2.58 2.48
C ASP A 268 -13.38 2.70 0.96
N PHE A 269 -13.91 3.74 0.34
CA PHE A 269 -13.82 3.95 -1.10
C PHE A 269 -12.92 5.14 -1.41
N GLU A 270 -11.85 4.89 -2.15
CA GLU A 270 -10.91 5.90 -2.62
C GLU A 270 -11.06 6.11 -4.13
N ILE A 271 -11.03 7.38 -4.55
CA ILE A 271 -11.00 7.75 -5.97
C ILE A 271 -9.58 8.18 -6.34
N SER A 272 -8.97 7.49 -7.30
CA SER A 272 -7.63 7.81 -7.81
C SER A 272 -7.70 8.45 -9.18
N ILE A 273 -7.06 9.61 -9.31
CA ILE A 273 -6.84 10.35 -10.57
C ILE A 273 -5.38 10.82 -10.66
N ASP A 274 -4.46 10.05 -10.07
CA ASP A 274 -3.03 10.37 -9.96
C ASP A 274 -2.19 9.88 -11.16
N GLU A 275 -2.60 8.78 -11.82
CA GLU A 275 -1.90 8.19 -12.97
C GLU A 275 -2.21 8.89 -14.31
N THR A 276 -2.17 10.23 -14.34
CA THR A 276 -2.36 11.04 -15.56
C THR A 276 -1.09 11.76 -15.98
N THR A 277 -1.10 12.44 -17.13
CA THR A 277 0.07 13.22 -17.60
C THR A 277 0.16 14.60 -16.95
N THR A 278 -0.97 15.15 -16.54
CA THR A 278 -1.19 16.55 -16.17
C THR A 278 -1.58 16.66 -14.70
N PRO A 279 -0.94 17.56 -13.93
CA PRO A 279 -1.33 17.78 -12.55
C PRO A 279 -2.81 18.15 -12.44
N THR A 280 -3.51 17.55 -11.47
CA THR A 280 -4.87 17.91 -11.10
C THR A 280 -4.84 19.28 -10.43
N SER A 281 -5.38 20.31 -11.11
CA SER A 281 -5.50 21.63 -10.52
C SER A 281 -6.49 21.64 -9.33
N PRO A 282 -6.40 22.61 -8.40
CA PRO A 282 -7.39 22.75 -7.34
C PRO A 282 -8.82 22.93 -7.86
N LEU A 283 -9.01 23.60 -9.01
CA LEU A 283 -10.31 23.78 -9.62
C LEU A 283 -10.92 22.45 -10.09
N GLU A 284 -10.11 21.60 -10.71
CA GLU A 284 -10.48 20.23 -11.13
C GLU A 284 -10.80 19.34 -9.94
N HIS A 285 -9.95 19.37 -8.91
CA HIS A 285 -10.18 18.63 -7.67
C HIS A 285 -11.54 19.02 -7.04
N PHE A 286 -11.84 20.31 -6.95
CA PHE A 286 -13.15 20.75 -6.45
C PHE A 286 -14.30 20.27 -7.34
N PHE A 287 -14.18 20.40 -8.67
CA PHE A 287 -15.21 19.95 -9.61
C PHE A 287 -15.53 18.46 -9.43
N VAL A 288 -14.49 17.61 -9.39
CA VAL A 288 -14.64 16.17 -9.21
C VAL A 288 -15.31 15.85 -7.87
N ALA A 289 -14.81 16.41 -6.77
CA ALA A 289 -15.36 16.16 -5.44
C ALA A 289 -16.82 16.62 -5.30
N ASN A 290 -17.15 17.79 -5.86
CA ASN A 290 -18.49 18.36 -5.80
C ASN A 290 -19.50 17.56 -6.63
N GLU A 291 -19.10 17.08 -7.80
CA GLU A 291 -19.96 16.26 -8.65
C GLU A 291 -20.19 14.86 -8.06
N LEU A 292 -19.15 14.20 -7.56
CA LEU A 292 -19.30 12.91 -6.88
C LEU A 292 -20.23 13.02 -5.66
N THR A 293 -20.04 14.06 -4.85
CA THR A 293 -20.90 14.34 -3.70
C THR A 293 -22.35 14.59 -4.13
N ALA A 294 -22.57 15.40 -5.17
CA ALA A 294 -23.91 15.68 -5.69
C ALA A 294 -24.61 14.44 -6.27
N ARG A 295 -23.84 13.48 -6.79
CA ARG A 295 -24.32 12.18 -7.28
C ARG A 295 -24.55 11.16 -6.15
N GLY A 296 -24.30 11.53 -4.89
CA GLY A 296 -24.52 10.68 -3.72
C GLY A 296 -23.40 9.66 -3.45
N VAL A 297 -22.24 9.79 -4.12
CA VAL A 297 -21.08 8.94 -3.89
C VAL A 297 -20.44 9.30 -2.56
N LYS A 298 -20.23 8.30 -1.69
CA LYS A 298 -19.47 8.46 -0.45
C LYS A 298 -18.07 7.88 -0.65
N PHE A 299 -17.07 8.72 -0.51
CA PHE A 299 -15.66 8.35 -0.65
C PHE A 299 -14.87 8.87 0.55
N ALA A 300 -13.90 8.07 1.00
CA ALA A 300 -13.06 8.34 2.16
C ALA A 300 -11.84 9.20 1.79
N THR A 301 -11.35 9.06 0.56
CA THR A 301 -10.17 9.75 0.05
C THR A 301 -10.25 10.04 -1.45
N ILE A 302 -9.52 11.07 -1.87
CA ILE A 302 -9.17 11.32 -3.28
C ILE A 302 -7.64 11.37 -3.38
N ALA A 303 -7.08 10.70 -4.37
CA ALA A 303 -5.67 10.78 -4.76
C ALA A 303 -5.54 11.64 -6.05
N PRO A 304 -5.23 12.94 -5.93
CA PRO A 304 -4.95 13.78 -7.09
C PRO A 304 -3.53 13.57 -7.62
N ARG A 305 -3.27 13.97 -8.87
CA ARG A 305 -1.91 14.15 -9.38
C ARG A 305 -1.38 15.53 -8.99
N PHE A 306 -0.47 15.60 -8.01
CA PHE A 306 0.15 16.88 -7.62
C PHE A 306 1.11 17.43 -8.68
N CYS A 307 1.41 18.74 -8.63
CA CYS A 307 2.45 19.35 -9.46
C CYS A 307 3.85 18.77 -9.19
N GLY A 308 4.72 18.86 -10.19
CA GLY A 308 6.02 18.18 -10.18
C GLY A 308 5.87 16.68 -10.40
N GLU A 309 6.84 15.90 -9.92
CA GLU A 309 6.87 14.46 -10.17
C GLU A 309 7.08 13.64 -8.89
N PHE A 310 6.24 12.60 -8.78
CA PHE A 310 6.25 11.64 -7.68
C PHE A 310 6.77 10.27 -8.16
N GLN A 311 7.96 10.27 -8.74
CA GLN A 311 8.55 9.04 -9.27
C GLN A 311 8.83 8.00 -8.17
N LYS A 312 8.83 6.73 -8.55
CA LYS A 312 9.06 5.62 -7.63
C LYS A 312 10.51 5.62 -7.11
N GLY A 313 10.71 5.36 -5.81
CA GLY A 313 12.03 5.14 -5.19
C GLY A 313 12.91 6.37 -4.99
N VAL A 314 12.42 7.58 -5.25
CA VAL A 314 13.17 8.85 -5.10
C VAL A 314 12.31 9.92 -4.42
N ASP A 315 12.93 11.00 -3.97
CA ASP A 315 12.23 12.16 -3.42
C ASP A 315 11.52 12.97 -4.52
N TYR A 316 10.76 13.98 -4.12
CA TYR A 316 10.03 14.88 -5.01
C TYR A 316 10.94 15.62 -6.00
N ILE A 317 10.48 15.73 -7.25
CA ILE A 317 11.15 16.50 -8.31
C ILE A 317 10.21 17.63 -8.75
N GLY A 318 10.56 18.89 -8.45
CA GLY A 318 9.76 20.05 -8.85
C GLY A 318 9.99 21.28 -7.97
N ASP A 319 9.15 22.29 -8.13
CA ASP A 319 9.14 23.48 -7.27
C ASP A 319 8.33 23.21 -5.99
N ILE A 320 9.05 23.06 -4.88
CA ILE A 320 8.45 22.79 -3.58
C ILE A 320 7.52 23.92 -3.10
N LYS A 321 7.75 25.17 -3.52
CA LYS A 321 6.87 26.30 -3.17
C LYS A 321 5.56 26.24 -3.95
N GLN A 322 5.62 25.81 -5.21
CA GLN A 322 4.41 25.56 -6.00
C GLN A 322 3.60 24.42 -5.38
N PHE A 323 4.26 23.31 -5.01
CA PHE A 323 3.61 22.21 -4.31
C PHE A 323 2.92 22.67 -3.02
N GLU A 324 3.60 23.47 -2.20
CA GLU A 324 3.00 24.03 -0.99
C GLU A 324 1.77 24.89 -1.30
N ALA A 325 1.87 25.77 -2.29
CA ALA A 325 0.77 26.66 -2.68
C ALA A 325 -0.47 25.88 -3.16
N GLU A 326 -0.29 24.91 -4.06
CA GLU A 326 -1.41 24.09 -4.57
C GLU A 326 -2.01 23.19 -3.48
N LEU A 327 -1.16 22.66 -2.58
CA LEU A 327 -1.62 21.81 -1.49
C LEU A 327 -2.47 22.56 -0.46
N VAL A 328 -2.27 23.88 -0.27
CA VAL A 328 -3.17 24.70 0.57
C VAL A 328 -4.61 24.56 0.07
N ASP A 329 -4.82 24.72 -1.23
CA ASP A 329 -6.15 24.67 -1.84
C ASP A 329 -6.71 23.25 -1.83
N HIS A 330 -5.92 22.24 -2.23
CA HIS A 330 -6.35 20.84 -2.16
C HIS A 330 -6.76 20.43 -0.73
N ALA A 331 -6.00 20.86 0.27
CA ALA A 331 -6.29 20.54 1.66
C ALA A 331 -7.57 21.25 2.14
N ALA A 332 -7.82 22.49 1.73
CA ALA A 332 -9.08 23.18 2.00
C ALA A 332 -10.28 22.47 1.33
N ILE A 333 -10.13 22.05 0.07
CA ILE A 333 -11.15 21.29 -0.67
C ILE A 333 -11.49 19.98 0.07
N SER A 334 -10.49 19.18 0.44
CA SER A 334 -10.74 17.91 1.17
C SER A 334 -11.45 18.13 2.51
N ARG A 335 -11.10 19.20 3.24
CA ARG A 335 -11.80 19.55 4.49
C ARG A 335 -13.22 20.03 4.25
N HIS A 336 -13.47 20.80 3.20
CA HIS A 336 -14.80 21.27 2.82
C HIS A 336 -15.77 20.11 2.58
N PHE A 337 -15.33 19.06 1.90
CA PHE A 337 -16.14 17.87 1.60
C PHE A 337 -16.02 16.74 2.65
N GLY A 338 -15.07 16.83 3.57
CA GLY A 338 -14.95 15.90 4.70
C GLY A 338 -14.16 14.62 4.46
N TYR A 339 -13.47 14.45 3.33
CA TYR A 339 -12.57 13.31 3.06
C TYR A 339 -11.10 13.64 3.40
N LYS A 340 -10.17 12.71 3.17
CA LYS A 340 -8.72 12.94 3.30
C LYS A 340 -8.04 12.95 1.93
N ILE A 341 -6.96 13.71 1.81
CA ILE A 341 -6.09 13.59 0.64
C ILE A 341 -5.27 12.31 0.77
N SER A 342 -5.16 11.56 -0.32
CA SER A 342 -4.30 10.40 -0.45
C SER A 342 -3.06 10.73 -1.27
N LEU A 343 -1.88 10.50 -0.69
CA LEU A 343 -0.60 10.69 -1.36
C LEU A 343 -0.11 9.37 -1.94
N HIS A 344 -0.37 9.18 -3.23
CA HIS A 344 0.17 8.06 -4.00
C HIS A 344 1.66 8.23 -4.28
N SER A 345 2.35 7.10 -4.49
CA SER A 345 3.82 7.08 -4.65
C SER A 345 4.55 7.82 -3.52
N GLY A 346 3.97 7.78 -2.32
CA GLY A 346 4.42 8.56 -1.17
C GLY A 346 5.76 8.11 -0.61
N SER A 347 6.21 6.88 -0.89
CA SER A 347 7.53 6.40 -0.48
C SER A 347 8.65 7.39 -0.84
N ASP A 348 9.51 7.66 0.14
CA ASP A 348 10.73 8.47 0.07
C ASP A 348 10.54 9.96 -0.27
N LYS A 349 9.30 10.46 -0.21
CA LYS A 349 8.95 11.86 -0.51
C LYS A 349 9.23 12.80 0.68
N PHE A 350 10.43 12.69 1.25
CA PHE A 350 10.80 13.38 2.49
C PHE A 350 10.72 14.91 2.39
N MET A 351 10.96 15.50 1.21
CA MET A 351 10.84 16.95 1.02
C MET A 351 9.41 17.47 1.21
N VAL A 352 8.39 16.70 0.80
CA VAL A 352 6.99 17.14 0.85
C VAL A 352 6.29 16.74 2.14
N PHE A 353 6.75 15.72 2.86
CA PHE A 353 6.07 15.21 4.05
C PHE A 353 5.81 16.24 5.16
N PRO A 354 6.76 17.12 5.55
CA PRO A 354 6.49 18.13 6.56
C PRO A 354 5.41 19.14 6.12
N ILE A 355 5.35 19.43 4.82
CA ILE A 355 4.33 20.30 4.24
C ILE A 355 2.99 19.56 4.21
N PHE A 356 2.99 18.31 3.76
CA PHE A 356 1.82 17.45 3.65
C PHE A 356 1.14 17.24 5.00
N GLY A 357 1.88 16.79 6.03
CA GLY A 357 1.34 16.60 7.37
C GLY A 357 0.80 17.89 7.99
N ARG A 358 1.53 19.02 7.84
CA ARG A 358 1.08 20.32 8.36
C ARG A 358 -0.19 20.83 7.66
N LEU A 359 -0.24 20.86 6.33
CA LEU A 359 -1.35 21.43 5.58
C LEU A 359 -2.61 20.56 5.59
N THR A 360 -2.45 19.25 5.71
CA THR A 360 -3.57 18.31 5.98
C THR A 360 -3.98 18.29 7.45
N ARG A 361 -3.26 19.02 8.33
CA ARG A 361 -3.48 19.05 9.80
C ARG A 361 -3.42 17.66 10.43
N GLY A 362 -2.52 16.82 9.93
CA GLY A 362 -2.38 15.44 10.35
C GLY A 362 -3.55 14.54 9.94
N ARG A 363 -4.44 14.96 9.03
CA ARG A 363 -5.54 14.15 8.52
C ARG A 363 -5.28 13.75 7.07
N PHE A 364 -4.63 12.60 6.89
CA PHE A 364 -4.11 12.17 5.60
C PHE A 364 -4.16 10.65 5.38
N HIS A 365 -4.01 10.27 4.12
CA HIS A 365 -3.56 8.93 3.72
C HIS A 365 -2.26 9.03 2.90
N VAL A 366 -1.29 8.15 3.15
CA VAL A 366 -0.04 8.06 2.37
C VAL A 366 0.17 6.61 1.96
N LYS A 367 0.47 6.36 0.69
CA LYS A 367 0.75 5.01 0.18
C LYS A 367 2.22 4.78 -0.08
N THR A 368 2.74 3.71 0.52
CA THR A 368 4.07 3.17 0.29
C THR A 368 3.95 1.72 -0.18
N ALA A 369 4.90 1.25 -0.98
CA ALA A 369 4.97 -0.17 -1.36
C ALA A 369 6.39 -0.60 -1.72
N GLY A 370 6.90 -0.13 -2.85
CA GLY A 370 8.18 -0.61 -3.38
C GLY A 370 9.42 -0.22 -2.55
N THR A 371 9.34 0.76 -1.64
CA THR A 371 10.46 1.02 -0.72
C THR A 371 10.66 -0.11 0.31
N ASN A 372 9.60 -0.84 0.66
CA ASN A 372 9.72 -2.02 1.52
C ASN A 372 10.57 -3.10 0.82
N TRP A 373 10.33 -3.31 -0.48
CA TRP A 373 11.18 -4.14 -1.34
C TRP A 373 12.63 -3.66 -1.41
N LEU A 374 12.87 -2.34 -1.47
CA LEU A 374 14.24 -1.78 -1.46
C LEU A 374 14.97 -2.11 -0.16
N GLU A 375 14.32 -1.98 1.00
CA GLU A 375 14.92 -2.36 2.29
C GLU A 375 15.18 -3.87 2.37
N ALA A 376 14.35 -4.72 1.75
CA ALA A 376 14.62 -6.16 1.64
C ALA A 376 15.89 -6.42 0.80
N MET A 377 16.02 -5.77 -0.36
CA MET A 377 17.21 -5.88 -1.20
C MET A 377 18.47 -5.34 -0.52
N LYS A 378 18.32 -4.33 0.35
CA LYS A 378 19.42 -3.82 1.17
C LYS A 378 19.93 -4.87 2.16
N VAL A 379 19.06 -5.70 2.73
CA VAL A 379 19.50 -6.86 3.53
C VAL A 379 20.40 -7.78 2.70
N ILE A 380 20.04 -8.06 1.44
CA ILE A 380 20.86 -8.90 0.56
C ILE A 380 22.24 -8.28 0.33
N ALA A 381 22.30 -6.98 0.07
CA ALA A 381 23.58 -6.27 -0.06
C ALA A 381 24.43 -6.30 1.24
N MET A 382 23.79 -6.39 2.41
CA MET A 382 24.49 -6.49 3.70
C MET A 382 25.03 -7.90 3.97
N VAL A 383 24.29 -8.95 3.63
CA VAL A 383 24.58 -10.32 4.07
C VAL A 383 25.19 -11.21 2.98
N ASP A 384 24.90 -10.91 1.72
CA ASP A 384 25.45 -11.60 0.55
C ASP A 384 25.74 -10.60 -0.60
N PRO A 385 26.80 -9.79 -0.46
CA PRO A 385 27.18 -8.77 -1.45
C PRO A 385 27.35 -9.31 -2.86
N LYS A 386 27.92 -10.52 -2.99
CA LYS A 386 28.13 -11.18 -4.27
C LYS A 386 26.80 -11.48 -4.96
N PHE A 387 25.82 -11.99 -4.21
CA PHE A 387 24.50 -12.24 -4.75
C PHE A 387 23.76 -10.95 -5.12
N PHE A 388 23.91 -9.88 -4.31
CA PHE A 388 23.36 -8.57 -4.69
C PHE A 388 23.94 -8.06 -6.02
N ARG A 389 25.25 -8.23 -6.26
CA ARG A 389 25.89 -7.84 -7.53
C ARG A 389 25.29 -8.60 -8.73
N GLU A 390 25.08 -9.89 -8.57
CA GLU A 390 24.45 -10.75 -9.59
C GLU A 390 23.04 -10.23 -9.93
N ILE A 391 22.21 -9.98 -8.90
CA ILE A 391 20.85 -9.46 -9.10
C ILE A 391 20.88 -8.06 -9.71
N HIS A 392 21.79 -7.19 -9.30
CA HIS A 392 21.90 -5.84 -9.84
C HIS A 392 22.31 -5.88 -11.33
N ALA A 393 23.25 -6.74 -11.72
CA ALA A 393 23.61 -6.94 -13.12
C ALA A 393 22.40 -7.46 -13.93
N PHE A 394 21.63 -8.39 -13.36
CA PHE A 394 20.39 -8.85 -13.97
C PHE A 394 19.35 -7.71 -14.10
N ALA A 395 19.19 -6.88 -13.07
CA ALA A 395 18.29 -5.73 -13.10
C ALA A 395 18.66 -4.76 -14.24
N LEU A 396 19.95 -4.46 -14.43
CA LEU A 396 20.44 -3.65 -15.56
C LEU A 396 20.02 -4.26 -16.90
N SER A 397 20.17 -5.58 -17.07
CA SER A 397 19.78 -6.28 -18.30
C SER A 397 18.26 -6.23 -18.61
N LYS A 398 17.44 -5.94 -17.59
CA LYS A 398 15.97 -5.88 -17.70
C LYS A 398 15.42 -4.47 -17.75
N PHE A 399 16.26 -3.44 -17.59
CA PHE A 399 15.83 -2.06 -17.44
C PHE A 399 14.97 -1.56 -18.63
N ASP A 400 15.41 -1.79 -19.87
CA ASP A 400 14.68 -1.38 -21.08
C ASP A 400 13.31 -2.07 -21.24
N GLU A 401 13.16 -3.26 -20.67
CA GLU A 401 11.90 -4.00 -20.67
C GLU A 401 10.92 -3.39 -19.68
N VAL A 402 11.38 -3.09 -18.45
CA VAL A 402 10.52 -2.66 -17.35
C VAL A 402 10.14 -1.18 -17.42
N THR A 403 10.96 -0.32 -18.02
CA THR A 403 10.66 1.12 -18.18
C THR A 403 9.44 1.37 -19.06
N LYS A 404 8.99 0.39 -19.84
CA LYS A 404 7.73 0.47 -20.60
C LYS A 404 6.49 0.50 -19.71
N TYR A 405 6.59 0.03 -18.46
CA TYR A 405 5.48 -0.08 -17.52
C TYR A 405 5.57 0.90 -16.35
N TYR A 406 6.67 1.65 -16.24
CA TYR A 406 6.94 2.58 -15.16
C TYR A 406 7.44 3.92 -15.71
N HIS A 407 6.78 5.00 -15.30
CA HIS A 407 7.28 6.35 -15.57
C HIS A 407 8.40 6.70 -14.59
N VAL A 408 9.64 6.59 -15.06
CA VAL A 408 10.87 6.95 -14.33
C VAL A 408 11.83 7.70 -15.25
N SER A 409 12.64 8.60 -14.69
CA SER A 409 13.70 9.33 -15.41
C SER A 409 15.11 8.81 -15.07
N THR A 410 15.22 7.53 -14.71
CA THR A 410 16.49 6.90 -14.33
C THR A 410 17.52 7.01 -15.45
N ASP A 411 18.73 7.45 -15.09
CA ASP A 411 19.90 7.45 -15.97
C ASP A 411 20.87 6.35 -15.51
N ILE A 412 20.81 5.19 -16.18
CA ILE A 412 21.65 4.04 -15.85
C ILE A 412 23.15 4.33 -15.97
N THR A 413 23.56 5.35 -16.73
CA THR A 413 24.97 5.72 -16.89
C THR A 413 25.55 6.40 -15.64
N ARG A 414 24.68 6.87 -14.73
CA ARG A 414 25.06 7.44 -13.43
C ARG A 414 25.25 6.38 -12.34
N ILE A 415 24.80 5.16 -12.58
CA ILE A 415 24.98 4.07 -11.63
C ILE A 415 26.46 3.66 -11.66
N PRO A 416 27.18 3.71 -10.51
CA PRO A 416 28.58 3.33 -10.48
C PRO A 416 28.77 1.89 -10.95
N ASP A 417 29.88 1.61 -11.65
CA ASP A 417 30.27 0.25 -11.97
C ASP A 417 30.48 -0.55 -10.68
N LEU A 418 29.66 -1.59 -10.48
CA LEU A 418 29.70 -2.40 -9.28
C LEU A 418 31.07 -3.03 -9.08
N ASP A 419 31.79 -3.44 -10.12
CA ASP A 419 33.09 -4.09 -9.99
C ASP A 419 34.15 -3.17 -9.37
N THR A 420 33.92 -1.85 -9.41
CA THR A 420 34.78 -0.85 -8.77
C THR A 420 34.42 -0.57 -7.30
N LEU A 421 33.24 -0.98 -6.85
CA LEU A 421 32.75 -0.76 -5.50
C LEU A 421 33.21 -1.86 -4.54
N SER A 422 33.67 -1.49 -3.35
CA SER A 422 33.79 -2.44 -2.23
C SER A 422 32.41 -2.95 -1.80
N ASP A 423 32.34 -4.13 -1.17
CA ASP A 423 31.06 -4.69 -0.69
C ASP A 423 30.32 -3.74 0.26
N LYS A 424 31.04 -3.05 1.15
CA LYS A 424 30.44 -2.04 2.04
C LYS A 424 29.86 -0.85 1.28
N ALA A 425 30.43 -0.50 0.12
CA ALA A 425 29.97 0.61 -0.69
C ALA A 425 28.67 0.29 -1.44
N LEU A 426 28.30 -0.99 -1.61
CA LEU A 426 27.03 -1.38 -2.22
C LEU A 426 25.82 -0.81 -1.46
N LEU A 427 25.92 -0.66 -0.14
CA LEU A 427 24.84 -0.08 0.67
C LEU A 427 24.52 1.36 0.29
N LYS A 428 25.49 2.12 -0.23
CA LYS A 428 25.30 3.49 -0.69
C LYS A 428 24.43 3.56 -1.96
N LEU A 429 24.29 2.47 -2.70
CA LEU A 429 23.38 2.41 -3.85
C LEU A 429 21.91 2.59 -3.43
N PHE A 430 21.56 2.25 -2.18
CA PHE A 430 20.23 2.50 -1.63
C PHE A 430 20.01 3.95 -1.19
N GLU A 431 21.00 4.82 -1.35
CA GLU A 431 20.90 6.28 -1.21
C GLU A 431 21.03 6.99 -2.57
N HIS A 432 21.33 6.23 -3.64
CA HIS A 432 21.52 6.76 -4.99
C HIS A 432 20.23 6.63 -5.80
N ASN A 433 19.69 7.76 -6.28
CA ASN A 433 18.41 7.80 -7.00
C ASN A 433 18.32 6.77 -8.14
N ASP A 434 19.26 6.79 -9.08
CA ASP A 434 19.17 5.91 -10.26
C ASP A 434 19.24 4.41 -9.91
N ALA A 435 20.12 4.03 -8.97
CA ALA A 435 20.25 2.65 -8.51
C ALA A 435 19.02 2.18 -7.73
N ARG A 436 18.44 3.06 -6.88
CA ARG A 436 17.17 2.78 -6.21
C ARG A 436 16.05 2.54 -7.21
N GLN A 437 15.90 3.41 -8.20
CA GLN A 437 14.85 3.26 -9.22
C GLN A 437 15.01 1.96 -10.01
N LEU A 438 16.23 1.64 -10.44
CA LEU A 438 16.55 0.39 -11.13
C LEU A 438 16.03 -0.82 -10.34
N ILE A 439 16.42 -0.95 -9.06
CA ILE A 439 16.00 -2.07 -8.23
C ILE A 439 14.50 -2.00 -7.91
N HIS A 440 13.94 -0.80 -7.74
CA HIS A 440 12.53 -0.61 -7.40
C HIS A 440 11.58 -1.15 -8.48
N ILE A 441 11.90 -0.95 -9.76
CA ILE A 441 11.02 -1.32 -10.88
C ILE A 441 11.29 -2.72 -11.43
N THR A 442 12.45 -3.32 -11.13
CA THR A 442 12.85 -4.66 -11.62
C THR A 442 12.45 -5.82 -10.71
N TYR A 443 11.72 -5.55 -9.62
CA TYR A 443 11.24 -6.58 -8.68
C TYR A 443 10.49 -7.73 -9.37
N GLY A 444 9.65 -7.43 -10.37
CA GLY A 444 8.87 -8.44 -11.09
C GLY A 444 9.76 -9.47 -11.79
N PRO A 445 10.62 -9.06 -12.74
CA PRO A 445 11.60 -9.96 -13.35
C PRO A 445 12.49 -10.68 -12.34
N ILE A 446 12.97 -10.00 -11.28
CA ILE A 446 13.83 -10.63 -10.26
C ILE A 446 13.07 -11.78 -9.54
N LEU A 447 11.79 -11.59 -9.25
CA LEU A 447 10.96 -12.56 -8.53
C LEU A 447 10.29 -13.61 -9.41
N SER A 448 10.29 -13.46 -10.73
CA SER A 448 9.56 -14.34 -11.66
C SER A 448 10.45 -15.10 -12.65
N THR A 449 11.70 -14.69 -12.84
CA THR A 449 12.61 -15.36 -13.80
C THR A 449 12.94 -16.78 -13.34
N LYS A 450 12.77 -17.72 -14.28
CA LYS A 450 13.04 -19.14 -14.11
C LYS A 450 14.13 -19.62 -15.06
N ASP A 451 14.88 -20.62 -14.65
CA ASP A 451 15.87 -21.30 -15.49
C ASP A 451 15.19 -22.30 -16.46
N GLU A 452 15.99 -22.99 -17.27
CA GLU A 452 15.52 -24.00 -18.23
C GLU A 452 14.79 -25.20 -17.57
N LYS A 453 14.99 -25.41 -16.26
CA LYS A 453 14.34 -26.47 -15.48
C LYS A 453 13.03 -26.01 -14.84
N GLY A 454 12.70 -24.72 -14.94
CA GLY A 454 11.50 -24.13 -14.35
C GLY A 454 11.67 -23.68 -12.90
N GLU A 455 12.89 -23.71 -12.37
CA GLU A 455 13.24 -23.26 -11.01
C GLU A 455 13.48 -21.75 -11.00
N TYR A 456 13.11 -21.07 -9.91
CA TYR A 456 13.36 -19.63 -9.82
C TYR A 456 14.85 -19.34 -9.71
N VAL A 457 15.35 -18.42 -10.54
CA VAL A 457 16.77 -18.05 -10.56
C VAL A 457 17.18 -17.37 -9.24
N TYR A 458 16.34 -16.46 -8.74
CA TYR A 458 16.66 -15.65 -7.54
C TYR A 458 15.70 -15.86 -6.37
N LYS A 459 14.40 -16.05 -6.64
CA LYS A 459 13.31 -16.00 -5.64
C LYS A 459 13.60 -16.87 -4.41
N ASP A 460 13.86 -18.17 -4.58
CA ASP A 460 13.97 -19.08 -3.43
C ASP A 460 15.19 -18.77 -2.55
N ARG A 461 16.31 -18.38 -3.16
CA ARG A 461 17.50 -17.94 -2.40
C ARG A 461 17.24 -16.64 -1.66
N LEU A 462 16.54 -15.69 -2.28
CA LEU A 462 16.13 -14.43 -1.66
C LEU A 462 15.26 -14.68 -0.43
N TYR A 463 14.19 -15.46 -0.56
CA TYR A 463 13.30 -15.77 0.58
C TYR A 463 14.02 -16.51 1.71
N ARG A 464 14.93 -17.45 1.39
CA ARG A 464 15.76 -18.11 2.42
C ARG A 464 16.64 -17.10 3.18
N LEU A 465 17.30 -16.18 2.47
CA LEU A 465 18.16 -15.16 3.09
C LEU A 465 17.35 -14.17 3.92
N TRP A 466 16.20 -13.68 3.42
CA TRP A 466 15.34 -12.79 4.19
C TRP A 466 14.76 -13.44 5.43
N LYS A 467 14.40 -14.73 5.37
CA LYS A 467 13.95 -15.49 6.54
C LYS A 467 15.06 -15.61 7.59
N LEU A 468 16.27 -15.97 7.17
CA LEU A 468 17.43 -16.06 8.05
C LEU A 468 17.79 -14.71 8.72
N HIS A 469 17.53 -13.61 8.01
CA HIS A 469 17.83 -12.25 8.44
C HIS A 469 16.57 -11.41 8.71
N GLU A 470 15.47 -12.05 9.13
CA GLU A 470 14.17 -11.39 9.36
C GLU A 470 14.32 -10.18 10.30
N LYS A 471 15.13 -10.33 11.36
CA LYS A 471 15.39 -9.24 12.31
C LYS A 471 16.02 -8.02 11.63
N HIS A 472 17.00 -8.21 10.74
CA HIS A 472 17.62 -7.09 10.02
C HIS A 472 16.61 -6.40 9.11
N TYR A 473 15.76 -7.16 8.41
CA TYR A 473 14.73 -6.58 7.56
C TYR A 473 13.70 -5.80 8.38
N SER A 474 13.21 -6.39 9.47
CA SER A 474 12.29 -5.75 10.42
C SER A 474 12.90 -4.47 11.00
N ASP A 475 14.18 -4.47 11.37
CA ASP A 475 14.89 -3.29 11.87
C ASP A 475 14.99 -2.21 10.78
N LEU A 476 15.34 -2.56 9.54
CA LEU A 476 15.41 -1.59 8.44
C LEU A 476 14.05 -0.95 8.17
N LEU A 477 12.98 -1.75 8.08
CA LEU A 477 11.62 -1.25 7.90
C LEU A 477 11.18 -0.34 9.05
N PHE A 478 11.49 -0.72 10.29
CA PHE A 478 11.16 0.08 11.46
C PHE A 478 11.76 1.49 11.38
N HIS A 479 13.05 1.60 11.06
CA HIS A 479 13.70 2.91 10.92
C HIS A 479 13.23 3.66 9.66
N HIS A 480 13.08 2.95 8.54
CA HIS A 480 12.77 3.57 7.25
C HIS A 480 11.34 4.11 7.21
N ILE A 481 10.34 3.31 7.58
CA ILE A 481 8.93 3.74 7.64
C ILE A 481 8.69 4.63 8.87
N GLY A 482 9.41 4.41 9.98
CA GLY A 482 9.43 5.34 11.12
C GLY A 482 9.81 6.75 10.68
N ARG A 483 10.90 6.91 9.92
CA ARG A 483 11.31 8.20 9.34
C ARG A 483 10.20 8.84 8.50
N HIS A 484 9.43 8.08 7.73
CA HIS A 484 8.31 8.64 6.97
C HIS A 484 7.28 9.29 7.90
N LEU A 485 6.91 8.61 8.98
CA LEU A 485 5.98 9.15 9.98
C LEU A 485 6.57 10.34 10.74
N GLU A 486 7.85 10.28 11.14
CA GLU A 486 8.53 11.41 11.77
C GLU A 486 8.47 12.67 10.90
N GLU A 487 8.82 12.55 9.61
CA GLU A 487 8.77 13.67 8.65
C GLU A 487 7.35 14.18 8.43
N LEU A 488 6.36 13.30 8.31
CA LEU A 488 4.95 13.68 8.24
C LEU A 488 4.49 14.40 9.52
N TYR A 489 5.06 14.06 10.66
CA TYR A 489 4.66 14.64 11.94
C TYR A 489 5.35 15.97 12.24
N LYS A 490 6.43 16.29 11.51
CA LYS A 490 7.11 17.57 11.65
C LYS A 490 6.14 18.72 11.42
N HIS A 491 6.14 19.65 12.37
CA HIS A 491 5.35 20.88 12.31
C HIS A 491 3.83 20.67 12.25
N MET A 492 3.32 19.46 12.54
CA MET A 492 1.90 19.29 12.87
C MET A 492 1.64 20.04 14.17
N ARG A 493 0.74 21.01 14.16
CA ARG A 493 0.22 21.58 15.41
C ARG A 493 -0.74 20.54 16.00
N GLY A 494 -0.46 20.10 17.22
CA GLY A 494 -1.26 19.12 17.96
C GLY A 494 -2.69 19.56 18.20
#